data_AF-A0A8T7JAN0-F1
#
_entry.id   AF-A0A8T7JAN0-F1
#
_cell.length_a   1.000
_cell.length_b   1.000
_cell.length_c   1.000
_cell.angle_alpha   90.00
_cell.angle_beta   90.00
_cell.angle_gamma   90.00
#
_symmetry.space_group_name_H-M   'P 1'
#
loop_
_entity.id
_entity.type
_entity.pdbx_description
1 polymer ?
#
loop_
_entity_poly.entity_id
_entity_poly.type
_entity_poly.pdbx_seq_one_letter_code
_entity_poly.pdbx_strand_id
1 'polypeptide(L)'
;MTTPRELLEYLTENYSAFREPMLLEIGIHTQIKSAVGDVFTEKVIRKVLGKYTNSAAYNSAVVQNLDWDLRRVNLDGSSGSLVSDASKRHHIGKFLRALERKEKKEDVSHYAEWREQAIEWLAEQEAQEP
;
A
#
# COMPACT_ATOMS: atom_id res chain seq x y z
N MET A 1 -24.48 0.96 11.71
CA MET A 1 -23.52 2.00 11.28
C MET A 1 -22.32 1.28 10.72
N THR A 2 -22.05 1.37 9.43
CA THR A 2 -20.87 0.72 8.84
C THR A 2 -19.61 1.50 9.15
N THR A 3 -18.68 0.87 9.86
CA THR A 3 -17.44 1.44 10.37
C THR A 3 -16.29 1.19 9.38
N PRO A 4 -15.17 1.95 9.48
CA PRO A 4 -13.96 1.65 8.73
C PRO A 4 -13.39 0.25 8.99
N ARG A 5 -13.65 -0.31 10.17
CA ARG A 5 -13.20 -1.66 10.53
C ARG A 5 -13.98 -2.71 9.74
N GLU A 6 -15.31 -2.64 9.78
CA GLU A 6 -16.19 -3.57 9.05
C GLU A 6 -15.94 -3.50 7.53
N LEU A 7 -15.66 -2.32 6.98
CA LEU A 7 -15.29 -2.20 5.56
C LEU A 7 -13.98 -2.92 5.26
N LEU A 8 -12.95 -2.75 6.10
CA LEU A 8 -11.66 -3.42 5.87
C LEU A 8 -11.79 -4.94 6.00
N GLU A 9 -12.53 -5.42 7.00
CA GLU A 9 -12.84 -6.85 7.18
C GLU A 9 -13.54 -7.41 5.94
N TYR A 10 -14.61 -6.75 5.47
CA TYR A 10 -15.30 -7.12 4.24
C TYR A 10 -14.36 -7.15 3.03
N LEU A 11 -13.51 -6.12 2.87
CA LEU A 11 -12.60 -6.05 1.74
C LEU A 11 -11.57 -7.18 1.75
N THR A 12 -10.98 -7.47 2.91
CA THR A 12 -10.01 -8.55 3.09
C THR A 12 -10.65 -9.93 2.88
N GLU A 13 -11.90 -10.13 3.29
CA GLU A 13 -12.59 -11.41 3.08
C GLU A 13 -12.96 -11.66 1.61
N ASN A 14 -13.34 -10.61 0.88
CA ASN A 14 -13.95 -10.75 -0.44
C ASN A 14 -13.02 -10.45 -1.62
N TYR A 15 -11.94 -9.69 -1.42
CA TYR A 15 -11.05 -9.26 -2.51
C TYR A 15 -9.60 -9.62 -2.23
N SER A 16 -8.97 -10.33 -3.18
CA SER A 16 -7.55 -10.70 -3.09
C SER A 16 -6.65 -9.48 -2.92
N ALA A 17 -6.99 -8.35 -3.57
CA ALA A 17 -6.29 -7.08 -3.46
C ALA A 17 -6.11 -6.56 -2.02
N PHE A 18 -6.90 -7.06 -1.05
CA PHE A 18 -6.85 -6.67 0.37
C PHE A 18 -6.47 -7.83 1.30
N ARG A 19 -6.28 -9.06 0.79
CA ARG A 19 -5.80 -10.22 1.57
C ARG A 19 -4.33 -10.13 1.87
N GLU A 20 -3.57 -9.80 0.83
CA GLU A 20 -2.14 -9.55 0.92
C GLU A 20 -1.88 -8.09 0.54
N PRO A 21 -0.90 -7.43 1.18
CA PRO A 21 -0.58 -6.04 0.85
C PRO A 21 -0.06 -5.97 -0.59
N MET A 22 -0.91 -5.53 -1.51
CA MET A 22 -0.59 -5.26 -2.91
C MET A 22 -0.83 -3.78 -3.21
N LEU A 23 -0.06 -3.21 -4.15
CA LEU A 23 -0.31 -1.84 -4.58
C LEU A 23 -1.64 -1.73 -5.32
N LEU A 24 -2.57 -0.97 -4.76
CA LEU A 24 -3.89 -0.77 -5.34
C LEU A 24 -3.83 0.18 -6.54
N GLU A 25 -4.72 -0.05 -7.50
CA GLU A 25 -4.90 0.81 -8.67
C GLU A 25 -5.24 2.25 -8.27
N ILE A 26 -4.78 3.22 -9.06
CA ILE A 26 -5.17 4.61 -8.90
C ILE A 26 -6.68 4.70 -9.15
N GLY A 27 -7.40 5.29 -8.19
CA GLY A 27 -8.86 5.36 -8.27
C GLY A 27 -9.59 4.16 -7.67
N ILE A 28 -8.92 3.22 -6.98
CA ILE A 28 -9.55 2.04 -6.34
C ILE A 28 -10.80 2.36 -5.49
N HIS A 29 -10.91 3.56 -4.93
CA HIS A 29 -12.08 4.02 -4.18
C HIS A 29 -13.38 3.99 -5.00
N THR A 30 -13.33 4.25 -6.31
CA THR A 30 -14.50 4.18 -7.19
C THR A 30 -14.90 2.72 -7.41
N GLN A 31 -13.94 1.84 -7.64
CA GLN A 31 -14.18 0.39 -7.78
C GLN A 31 -14.82 -0.18 -6.50
N ILE A 32 -14.30 0.20 -5.33
CA ILE A 32 -14.87 -0.19 -4.03
C ILE A 32 -16.29 0.34 -3.90
N LYS A 33 -16.53 1.62 -4.21
CA LYS A 33 -17.86 2.23 -4.11
C LYS A 33 -18.87 1.54 -5.04
N SER A 34 -18.46 1.18 -6.24
CA SER A 34 -19.28 0.42 -7.19
C SER A 34 -19.60 -0.98 -6.67
N ALA A 35 -18.64 -1.66 -6.04
CA ALA A 35 -18.82 -3.02 -5.56
C ALA A 35 -19.70 -3.11 -4.30
N VAL A 36 -19.54 -2.17 -3.36
CA VAL A 36 -20.25 -2.20 -2.08
C VAL A 36 -21.55 -1.37 -2.07
N GLY A 37 -21.79 -0.60 -3.12
CA GLY A 37 -22.97 0.27 -3.24
C GLY A 37 -23.09 1.27 -2.09
N ASP A 38 -24.32 1.52 -1.63
CA ASP A 38 -24.60 2.49 -0.56
C ASP A 38 -24.47 1.94 0.85
N VAL A 39 -24.06 0.67 0.99
CA VAL A 39 -23.75 0.05 2.28
C VAL A 39 -22.65 0.84 3.00
N PHE A 40 -21.63 1.28 2.26
CA PHE A 40 -20.55 2.11 2.81
C PHE A 40 -20.50 3.49 2.16
N THR A 41 -20.34 4.52 2.99
CA THR A 41 -20.18 5.91 2.53
C THR A 41 -18.78 6.16 1.97
N GLU A 42 -18.66 7.11 1.04
CA GLU A 42 -17.37 7.51 0.48
C GLU A 42 -16.38 7.98 1.55
N LYS A 43 -16.88 8.66 2.60
CA LYS A 43 -16.07 9.08 3.75
C LYS A 43 -15.46 7.88 4.48
N VAL A 44 -16.21 6.79 4.65
CA VAL A 44 -15.70 5.56 5.27
C VAL A 44 -14.64 4.91 4.37
N ILE A 45 -14.91 4.80 3.07
CA ILE A 45 -13.95 4.26 2.08
C ILE A 45 -12.64 5.04 2.10
N ARG A 46 -12.69 6.37 1.99
CA ARG A 46 -11.50 7.24 2.04
C ARG A 46 -10.73 7.08 3.34
N LYS A 47 -11.43 6.95 4.48
CA LYS A 47 -10.80 6.76 5.80
C LYS A 47 -10.08 5.40 5.91
N VAL A 48 -10.66 4.33 5.36
CA VAL A 48 -10.01 3.01 5.31
C VAL A 48 -8.77 3.06 4.44
N LEU A 49 -8.91 3.52 3.20
CA LEU A 49 -7.79 3.62 2.25
C LEU A 49 -6.67 4.51 2.78
N GLY A 50 -7.00 5.63 3.41
CA GLY A 50 -6.02 6.53 4.02
C GLY A 50 -5.21 5.85 5.13
N LYS A 51 -5.82 4.98 5.94
CA LYS A 51 -5.08 4.20 6.94
C LYS A 51 -4.27 3.07 6.29
N TYR A 52 -4.91 2.31 5.41
CA TYR A 52 -4.34 1.13 4.78
C TYR A 52 -3.09 1.47 3.96
N THR A 53 -3.19 2.44 3.06
CA THR A 53 -2.11 2.85 2.14
C THR A 53 -0.95 3.61 2.80
N ASN A 54 -1.11 4.06 4.05
CA ASN A 54 -0.04 4.69 4.83
C ASN A 54 0.60 3.74 5.87
N SER A 55 0.20 2.47 5.87
CA SER A 55 0.78 1.45 6.75
C SER A 55 2.14 0.97 6.24
N ALA A 56 3.01 0.52 7.14
CA ALA A 56 4.29 -0.08 6.76
C ALA A 56 4.08 -1.35 5.92
N ALA A 57 3.15 -2.23 6.33
CA ALA A 57 2.82 -3.46 5.61
C ALA A 57 2.39 -3.21 4.16
N TYR A 58 1.56 -2.19 3.91
CA TYR A 58 1.17 -1.85 2.54
C TYR A 58 2.35 -1.37 1.70
N ASN A 59 3.17 -0.47 2.26
CA ASN A 59 4.27 0.13 1.49
C ASN A 59 5.47 -0.82 1.33
N SER A 60 5.63 -1.82 2.21
CA SER A 60 6.66 -2.85 2.07
C SER A 60 6.44 -3.75 0.85
N ALA A 61 5.22 -3.80 0.30
CA ALA A 61 4.94 -4.52 -0.94
C ALA A 61 5.76 -4.01 -2.12
N VAL A 62 6.06 -2.71 -2.15
CA VAL A 62 6.91 -2.11 -3.19
C VAL A 62 8.36 -2.55 -3.01
N VAL A 63 8.86 -2.52 -1.77
CA VAL A 63 10.23 -2.92 -1.44
C VAL A 63 10.47 -4.38 -1.82
N GLN A 64 9.52 -5.25 -1.54
CA GLN A 64 9.59 -6.68 -1.88
C GLN A 64 9.65 -6.98 -3.39
N ASN A 65 9.35 -5.98 -4.23
CA ASN A 65 9.20 -6.16 -5.67
C ASN A 65 9.96 -5.10 -6.47
N LEU A 66 11.07 -4.55 -5.94
CA LEU A 66 11.82 -3.47 -6.58
C LEU A 66 12.40 -3.87 -7.94
N ASP A 67 12.86 -5.12 -8.05
CA ASP A 67 13.52 -5.68 -9.24
C ASP A 67 12.55 -6.18 -10.32
N TRP A 68 11.25 -6.00 -10.12
CA TRP A 68 10.22 -6.55 -10.99
C TRP A 68 9.39 -5.45 -11.65
N ASP A 69 8.75 -5.80 -12.76
CA ASP A 69 7.70 -5.00 -13.40
C ASP A 69 6.44 -4.98 -12.51
N LEU A 70 6.53 -4.20 -11.43
CA LEU A 70 5.49 -4.08 -10.44
C LEU A 70 4.29 -3.37 -11.07
N ARG A 71 3.15 -4.06 -11.13
CA ARG A 71 1.88 -3.50 -11.55
C ARG A 71 0.96 -3.31 -10.35
N ARG A 72 0.14 -2.28 -10.41
CA ARG A 72 -0.97 -2.11 -9.48
C ARG A 72 -2.02 -3.19 -9.72
N VAL A 73 -2.91 -3.35 -8.75
CA VAL A 73 -3.96 -4.36 -8.76
C VAL A 73 -5.32 -3.69 -8.64
N ASN A 74 -6.23 -4.05 -9.54
CA ASN A 74 -7.64 -3.66 -9.46
C ASN A 74 -8.37 -4.45 -8.36
N LEU A 75 -9.56 -4.00 -7.98
CA LEU A 75 -10.34 -4.64 -6.92
C LEU A 75 -10.69 -6.10 -7.23
N ASP A 76 -10.93 -6.40 -8.51
CA ASP A 76 -11.22 -7.75 -9.01
C ASP A 76 -9.98 -8.66 -9.11
N GLY A 77 -8.79 -8.14 -8.81
CA GLY A 77 -7.53 -8.85 -8.89
C GLY A 77 -6.85 -8.79 -10.26
N SER A 78 -7.44 -8.12 -11.25
CA SER A 78 -6.79 -7.92 -12.55
C SER A 78 -5.59 -6.96 -12.45
N SER A 79 -4.63 -7.13 -13.35
CA SER A 79 -3.46 -6.24 -13.44
C SER A 79 -3.85 -4.84 -13.88
N GLY A 80 -3.28 -3.87 -13.19
CA GLY A 80 -3.45 -2.45 -13.44
C GLY A 80 -2.24 -1.79 -14.09
N SER A 81 -2.07 -0.52 -13.78
CA SER A 81 -1.01 0.34 -14.29
C SER A 81 0.37 -0.06 -13.75
N LEU A 82 1.40 0.15 -14.58
CA LEU A 82 2.79 -0.05 -14.19
C LEU A 82 3.21 0.97 -13.13
N VAL A 83 3.96 0.52 -12.13
CA VAL A 83 4.46 1.36 -11.05
C VAL A 83 5.80 1.95 -11.48
N SER A 84 5.82 3.26 -11.76
CA SER A 84 7.04 3.98 -12.13
C SER A 84 8.02 4.12 -10.96
N ASP A 85 9.29 4.39 -11.24
CA ASP A 85 10.31 4.62 -10.21
C ASP A 85 9.98 5.81 -9.31
N ALA A 86 9.39 6.88 -9.85
CA ALA A 86 8.88 7.98 -9.03
C ALA A 86 7.81 7.50 -8.03
N SER A 87 6.93 6.59 -8.45
CA SER A 87 5.94 5.97 -7.56
C SER A 87 6.61 5.02 -6.55
N LYS A 88 7.63 4.24 -6.97
CA LYS A 88 8.41 3.38 -6.07
C LYS A 88 9.07 4.21 -4.97
N ARG A 89 9.79 5.28 -5.34
CA ARG A 89 10.44 6.25 -4.44
C ARG A 89 9.46 6.83 -3.41
N HIS A 90 8.27 7.23 -3.86
CA HIS A 90 7.23 7.75 -2.98
C HIS A 90 6.76 6.72 -1.94
N HIS A 91 6.51 5.48 -2.37
CA HIS A 91 6.09 4.40 -1.47
C HIS A 91 7.19 3.98 -0.50
N ILE A 92 8.44 3.90 -0.96
CA ILE A 92 9.60 3.64 -0.08
C ILE A 92 9.72 4.72 1.00
N GLY A 93 9.64 5.99 0.63
CA GLY A 93 9.65 7.09 1.61
C GLY A 93 8.51 6.98 2.63
N LYS A 94 7.32 6.54 2.21
CA LYS A 94 6.21 6.24 3.12
C LYS A 94 6.48 5.05 4.03
N PHE A 95 7.08 3.99 3.50
CA PHE A 95 7.46 2.80 4.27
C PHE A 95 8.40 3.17 5.41
N LEU A 96 9.52 3.84 5.11
CA LEU A 96 10.51 4.25 6.11
C LEU A 96 9.90 5.16 7.19
N ARG A 97 9.10 6.15 6.80
CA ARG A 97 8.38 7.02 7.76
C ARG A 97 7.35 6.26 8.60
N ALA A 98 6.71 5.23 8.04
CA ALA A 98 5.75 4.40 8.76
C ALA A 98 6.45 3.48 9.77
N LEU A 99 7.61 2.92 9.42
CA LEU A 99 8.45 2.15 10.32
C LEU A 99 8.93 3.00 11.50
N GLU A 100 9.49 4.19 11.25
CA GLU A 100 9.99 5.08 12.31
C GLU A 100 8.89 5.43 13.34
N ARG A 101 7.63 5.56 12.90
CA ARG A 101 6.49 5.77 13.80
C ARG A 101 6.09 4.52 14.59
N LYS A 102 6.25 3.33 14.02
CA LYS A 102 5.93 2.04 14.65
C LYS A 102 7.00 1.62 15.64
N GLU A 103 8.29 1.84 15.34
CA GLU A 103 9.44 1.58 16.24
C GLU A 103 9.27 2.21 17.62
N LYS A 104 8.59 3.36 17.70
CA LYS A 104 8.31 4.07 18.96
C LYS A 104 7.27 3.36 19.85
N LYS A 105 6.61 2.31 19.35
CA LYS A 105 5.44 1.67 19.98
C LYS A 105 5.54 0.15 20.04
N GLU A 106 6.24 -0.48 19.11
CA GLU A 106 6.31 -1.93 18.95
C GLU A 106 7.63 -2.36 18.30
N ASP A 107 7.99 -3.64 18.46
CA ASP A 107 9.10 -4.24 17.73
C ASP A 107 8.74 -4.42 16.24
N VAL A 108 9.63 -3.95 15.36
CA VAL A 108 9.50 -4.02 13.90
C VAL A 108 10.69 -4.71 13.25
N SER A 109 11.47 -5.49 14.02
CA SER A 109 12.64 -6.25 13.56
C SER A 109 12.36 -7.11 12.31
N HIS A 110 11.13 -7.60 12.14
CA HIS A 110 10.68 -8.31 10.94
C HIS A 110 10.72 -7.50 9.63
N TYR A 111 10.89 -6.17 9.69
CA TYR A 111 11.11 -5.30 8.53
C TYR A 111 12.58 -4.93 8.30
N ALA A 112 13.54 -5.50 9.06
CA ALA A 112 14.93 -5.06 9.01
C ALA A 112 15.56 -5.14 7.60
N GLU A 113 15.48 -6.30 6.94
CA GLU A 113 16.01 -6.48 5.58
C GLU A 113 15.27 -5.58 4.55
N TRP A 114 13.96 -5.36 4.73
CA TRP A 114 13.16 -4.51 3.86
C TRP A 114 13.55 -3.04 4.05
N ARG A 115 13.92 -2.65 5.27
CA ARG A 115 14.43 -1.31 5.57
C ARG A 115 15.78 -1.08 4.90
N GLU A 116 16.67 -2.07 4.96
CA GLU A 116 17.99 -2.00 4.31
C GLU A 116 17.85 -1.86 2.79
N GLN A 117 17.09 -2.75 2.14
CA GLN A 117 16.78 -2.67 0.70
C GLN A 117 16.16 -1.33 0.29
N ALA A 118 15.24 -0.80 1.10
CA ALA A 118 14.62 0.50 0.86
C ALA A 118 15.63 1.66 0.90
N ILE A 119 16.61 1.62 1.80
CA ILE A 119 17.65 2.64 1.94
C ILE A 119 18.64 2.54 0.79
N GLU A 120 19.09 1.33 0.47
CA GLU A 120 20.01 1.07 -0.64
C GLU A 120 19.43 1.56 -1.97
N TRP A 121 18.19 1.16 -2.26
CA TRP A 121 17.51 1.60 -3.48
C TRP A 121 17.41 3.13 -3.57
N LEU A 122 17.09 3.83 -2.48
CA LEU A 122 17.05 5.30 -2.48
C LEU A 122 18.42 5.92 -2.75
N ALA A 123 19.48 5.39 -2.13
CA ALA A 123 20.84 5.88 -2.31
C ALA A 123 21.32 5.69 -3.77
N GLU A 124 20.99 4.54 -4.39
CA GLU A 124 21.28 4.29 -5.80
C GLU A 124 20.55 5.26 -6.72
N GLN A 125 19.29 5.56 -6.43
CA GLN A 125 18.50 6.50 -7.21
C GLN A 125 19.00 7.95 -7.06
N GLU A 126 19.50 8.33 -5.89
CA GLU A 126 20.12 9.66 -5.68
C GLU A 126 21.48 9.76 -6.39
N ALA A 127 22.28 8.69 -6.40
CA ALA A 127 23.55 8.66 -7.12
C ALA A 127 23.41 8.73 -8.65
N GLN A 128 22.23 8.41 -9.19
CA GLN A 128 21.91 8.45 -10.61
C GLN A 128 21.31 9.80 -11.06
N GLU A 129 20.95 10.70 -10.14
CA GLU A 129 20.49 12.05 -10.46
C GLU A 129 21.72 13.00 -10.62
N PRO A 130 22.03 13.49 -11.84
CA PRO A 130 23.21 14.30 -12.13
C PRO A 130 23.14 15.76 -11.64
#